data_AF-A0A9W6I4X0-F1
#
_entry.id   AF-A0A9W6I4X0-F1
#
_cell.length_a   1.000
_cell.length_b   1.000
_cell.length_c   1.000
_cell.angle_alpha   90.00
_cell.angle_beta   90.00
_cell.angle_gamma   90.00
#
_symmetry.space_group_name_H-M   'P 1'
#
loop_
_entity.id
_entity.type
_entity.pdbx_description
1 polymer ?
#
loop_
_entity_poly.entity_id
_entity_poly.type
_entity_poly.pdbx_seq_one_letter_code
_entity_poly.pdbx_strand_id
1 'polypeptide(L)'
;MNLSLSDIAPPLRWTSPGQVAPIATDPRLPEAWWQALPLDRACSTIGTSEVAGRLADLALTCWGHLMLGDVLPLLRFADPASSVRTPEGLGREVVHKLFTGVLERLLEPVTEESVAQVRPSRPDRPLPELIDEVFATLDDRQRAIARDRLYASQRATLDDLAQRFSVTRERIRQIERDLRDHVEAWLASEDAAPLVAHVSWLRGRLGSAVPADDLAAAVPWHRGDLATLGIPAWRFVRTLLTGYDQVDGWLVAGGADELREKTRQLFTDGPRPLVEAVTLVSQLGIREDVAERWLIAVPQLRVLEDHVVPWPRSVNDKAEAVLAVAGSALTPEEIQERIGEDYSLVGIRNQLTADDRFLRLDRNKYGLSRWGGEQYLGIREMIVREIERSNGEASVNTIVTNLTSRYDVSESSVRAYAGGPGFERTQRGWIRVAGAEQPDYQPRRDVSATRRCFRSRDGRWWHRVDVNAEHLRGSGSPLPTGFAAHLGMAPGGQLTASTPSGDVVISWHNQPTMGSIRPVLVAANAAEGDHVFLTVSDGGELLTRYLPAAAAGLPALNRALHLIGYTAPVASEAEGIRLIGARIGLQDGSGRDEVIARLRDRGDRDILAFLEGAA
;
A
#
# COMPACT_ATOMS: atom_id res chain seq x y z
N MET A 1 -0.94 60.93 2.43
CA MET A 1 -0.38 59.56 2.46
C MET A 1 -1.41 58.61 1.86
N ASN A 2 -1.05 57.74 0.89
CA ASN A 2 -2.02 56.86 0.20
C ASN A 2 -2.10 55.44 0.80
N LEU A 3 -1.85 55.29 2.10
CA LEU A 3 -1.95 54.01 2.80
C LEU A 3 -3.32 53.90 3.49
N SER A 4 -4.01 52.78 3.36
CA SER A 4 -5.19 52.42 4.16
C SER A 4 -4.79 51.73 5.47
N LEU A 5 -5.76 51.53 6.38
CA LEU A 5 -5.49 50.78 7.61
C LEU A 5 -5.05 49.33 7.32
N SER A 6 -5.61 48.71 6.28
CA SER A 6 -5.27 47.34 5.87
C SER A 6 -3.88 47.18 5.23
N ASP A 7 -3.25 48.29 4.83
CA ASP A 7 -1.88 48.29 4.31
C ASP A 7 -0.85 48.23 5.44
N ILE A 8 -1.20 48.77 6.62
CA ILE A 8 -0.32 48.78 7.78
C ILE A 8 -0.66 47.70 8.80
N ALA A 9 -1.86 47.13 8.78
CA ALA A 9 -2.26 46.01 9.62
C ALA A 9 -2.70 44.80 8.75
N PRO A 10 -1.75 43.94 8.32
CA PRO A 10 -2.02 42.86 7.36
C PRO A 10 -3.17 41.91 7.72
N PRO A 11 -3.41 41.53 8.99
CA PRO A 11 -4.52 40.64 9.35
C PRO A 11 -5.91 41.13 8.91
N LEU A 12 -6.10 42.43 8.70
CA LEU A 12 -7.35 42.99 8.15
C LEU A 12 -7.70 42.44 6.76
N ARG A 13 -6.71 41.97 5.99
CA ARG A 13 -6.90 41.45 4.63
C ARG A 13 -7.45 40.03 4.59
N TRP A 14 -7.27 39.27 5.66
CA TRP A 14 -7.68 37.86 5.75
C TRP A 14 -8.73 37.60 6.83
N THR A 15 -9.16 38.65 7.55
CA THR A 15 -10.28 38.57 8.51
C THR A 15 -11.59 38.83 7.78
N SER A 16 -12.61 37.99 8.04
CA SER A 16 -13.92 38.13 7.39
C SER A 16 -14.50 39.53 7.64
N PRO A 17 -15.03 40.22 6.60
CA PRO A 17 -15.69 41.51 6.79
C PRO A 17 -16.80 41.49 7.86
N GLY A 18 -17.48 40.36 8.04
CA GLY A 18 -18.50 40.19 9.09
C GLY A 18 -17.96 40.19 10.53
N GLN A 19 -16.66 39.90 10.72
CA GLN A 19 -15.97 39.99 12.01
C GLN A 19 -15.34 41.38 12.22
N VAL A 20 -14.93 42.05 11.14
CA VAL A 20 -14.29 43.36 11.21
C VAL A 20 -15.33 44.49 11.35
N ALA A 21 -16.42 44.43 10.59
CA ALA A 21 -17.42 45.49 10.51
C ALA A 21 -18.06 45.86 11.87
N PRO A 22 -18.40 44.92 12.77
CA PRO A 22 -18.96 45.27 14.08
C PRO A 22 -18.05 46.15 14.95
N ILE A 23 -16.73 46.10 14.71
CA ILE A 23 -15.72 46.79 15.53
C ILE A 23 -15.19 48.04 14.80
N ALA A 24 -14.96 47.93 13.49
CA ALA A 24 -14.32 48.99 12.71
C ALA A 24 -15.29 50.05 12.18
N THR A 25 -16.59 49.77 12.08
CA THR A 25 -17.56 50.71 11.49
C THR A 25 -17.71 51.98 12.34
N ASP A 26 -17.72 53.13 11.66
CA ASP A 26 -17.98 54.44 12.25
C ASP A 26 -18.95 55.23 11.34
N PRO A 27 -20.03 55.82 11.85
CA PRO A 27 -20.99 56.58 11.05
C PRO A 27 -20.39 57.77 10.28
N ARG A 28 -19.23 58.28 10.70
CA ARG A 28 -18.53 59.40 10.05
C ARG A 28 -17.65 58.96 8.88
N LEU A 29 -17.43 57.65 8.72
CA LEU A 29 -16.56 57.09 7.69
C LEU A 29 -17.37 56.26 6.68
N PRO A 30 -16.89 56.11 5.43
CA PRO A 30 -17.50 55.19 4.47
C PRO A 30 -17.52 53.74 4.98
N GLU A 31 -18.42 52.94 4.42
CA GLU A 31 -18.43 51.50 4.66
C GLU A 31 -17.08 50.88 4.25
N ALA A 32 -16.60 49.92 5.05
CA ALA A 32 -15.31 49.25 4.84
C ALA A 32 -14.09 50.20 4.67
N TRP A 33 -14.13 51.39 5.29
CA TRP A 33 -13.08 52.41 5.16
C TRP A 33 -11.66 51.88 5.43
N TRP A 34 -11.50 50.88 6.29
CA TRP A 34 -10.22 50.28 6.62
C TRP A 34 -9.49 49.66 5.42
N GLN A 35 -10.20 49.37 4.32
CA GLN A 35 -9.64 48.79 3.10
C GLN A 35 -9.16 49.81 2.07
N ALA A 36 -9.79 50.99 2.00
CA ALA A 36 -9.63 51.89 0.85
C ALA A 36 -9.50 53.37 1.23
N LEU A 37 -9.94 53.78 2.42
CA LEU A 37 -9.81 55.17 2.84
C LEU A 37 -8.35 55.43 3.25
N PRO A 38 -7.70 56.48 2.70
CA PRO A 38 -6.39 56.90 3.16
C PRO A 38 -6.40 57.16 4.67
N LEU A 39 -5.40 56.62 5.37
CA LEU A 39 -5.27 56.60 6.81
C LEU A 39 -5.20 58.01 7.40
N ASP A 40 -4.57 58.96 6.71
CA ASP A 40 -4.56 60.37 7.08
C ASP A 40 -5.96 61.01 7.04
N ARG A 41 -6.80 60.62 6.06
CA ARG A 41 -8.20 61.03 5.99
C ARG A 41 -9.05 60.37 7.08
N ALA A 42 -8.83 59.10 7.37
CA ALA A 42 -9.52 58.41 8.47
C ALA A 42 -9.18 59.07 9.82
N CYS A 43 -7.89 59.27 10.11
CA CYS A 43 -7.42 59.89 11.34
C CYS A 43 -7.80 61.37 11.47
N SER A 44 -7.90 62.13 10.38
CA SER A 44 -8.41 63.52 10.45
C SER A 44 -9.91 63.60 10.67
N THR A 45 -10.68 62.58 10.28
CA THR A 45 -12.15 62.56 10.40
C THR A 45 -12.61 62.11 11.79
N ILE A 46 -12.00 61.05 12.34
CA ILE A 46 -12.41 60.48 13.63
C ILE A 46 -11.32 60.56 14.71
N GLY A 47 -10.11 61.01 14.38
CA GLY A 47 -9.00 61.10 15.33
C GLY A 47 -8.09 59.87 15.32
N THR A 48 -6.78 60.10 15.39
CA THR A 48 -5.75 59.04 15.37
C THR A 48 -5.92 58.04 16.51
N SER A 49 -6.23 58.53 17.72
CA SER A 49 -6.48 57.65 18.88
C SER A 49 -7.73 56.80 18.69
N GLU A 50 -8.76 57.30 18.02
CA GLU A 50 -10.00 56.54 17.79
C GLU A 50 -9.79 55.44 16.73
N VAL A 51 -9.03 55.74 15.67
CA VAL A 51 -8.57 54.74 14.69
C VAL A 51 -7.72 53.66 15.36
N ALA A 52 -6.75 54.05 16.18
CA ALA A 52 -5.90 53.12 16.93
C ALA A 52 -6.69 52.28 17.93
N GLY A 53 -7.73 52.86 18.55
CA GLY A 53 -8.61 52.16 19.49
C GLY A 53 -9.38 51.03 18.80
N ARG A 54 -9.96 51.30 17.63
CA ARG A 54 -10.63 50.28 16.81
C ARG A 54 -9.67 49.17 16.36
N LEU A 55 -8.44 49.54 15.99
CA LEU A 55 -7.41 48.55 15.64
C LEU A 55 -7.00 47.69 16.85
N ALA A 56 -6.90 48.29 18.04
CA ALA A 56 -6.64 47.55 19.27
C ALA A 56 -7.79 46.59 19.61
N ASP A 57 -9.04 47.04 19.46
CA ASP A 57 -10.22 46.20 19.67
C ASP A 57 -10.26 45.01 18.70
N LEU A 58 -9.92 45.24 17.43
CA LEU A 58 -9.75 44.16 16.44
C LEU A 58 -8.61 43.22 16.82
N ALA A 59 -7.48 43.75 17.29
CA ALA A 59 -6.34 42.94 17.70
C ALA A 59 -6.67 42.02 18.87
N LEU A 60 -7.41 42.50 19.87
CA LEU A 60 -7.83 41.66 20.98
C LEU A 60 -8.96 40.69 20.60
N THR A 61 -9.92 41.12 19.76
CA THR A 61 -11.12 40.31 19.47
C THR A 61 -10.89 39.27 18.39
N CYS A 62 -10.09 39.61 17.37
CA CYS A 62 -9.89 38.76 16.19
C CYS A 62 -8.50 38.11 16.17
N TRP A 63 -7.50 38.72 16.80
CA TRP A 63 -6.08 38.37 16.63
C TRP A 63 -5.31 38.21 17.95
N GLY A 64 -5.99 37.89 19.05
CA GLY A 64 -5.39 37.89 20.38
C GLY A 64 -4.18 36.97 20.56
N HIS A 65 -4.07 35.94 19.71
CA HIS A 65 -2.97 34.97 19.66
C HIS A 65 -1.78 35.42 18.80
N LEU A 66 -1.92 36.43 17.94
CA LEU A 66 -0.84 36.92 17.08
C LEU A 66 0.11 37.82 17.88
N MET A 67 1.38 37.84 17.50
CA MET A 67 2.32 38.83 18.06
C MET A 67 1.98 40.22 17.53
N LEU A 68 2.13 41.26 18.35
CA LEU A 68 1.81 42.63 17.93
C LEU A 68 2.60 43.09 16.70
N GLY A 69 3.81 42.58 16.51
CA GLY A 69 4.62 42.81 15.31
C GLY A 69 4.11 42.09 14.06
N ASP A 70 3.20 41.13 14.18
CA ASP A 70 2.49 40.52 13.04
C ASP A 70 1.17 41.25 12.76
N VAL A 71 0.55 41.81 13.81
CA VAL A 71 -0.66 42.64 13.70
C VAL A 71 -0.35 44.01 13.10
N LEU A 72 0.69 44.69 13.58
CA LEU A 72 1.15 45.99 13.12
C LEU A 72 2.68 45.94 12.94
N PRO A 73 3.19 45.53 11.76
CA PRO A 73 4.62 45.30 11.52
C PRO A 73 5.55 46.47 11.85
N LEU A 74 5.04 47.71 11.72
CA LEU A 74 5.77 48.92 12.06
C LEU A 74 6.15 48.99 13.56
N LEU A 75 5.46 48.26 14.42
CA LEU A 75 5.79 48.17 15.84
C LEU A 75 7.15 47.50 16.06
N ARG A 76 7.62 46.62 15.15
CA ARG A 76 8.96 46.01 15.23
C ARG A 76 10.09 47.04 15.19
N PHE A 77 9.83 48.22 14.61
CA PHE A 77 10.76 49.34 14.58
C PHE A 77 10.46 50.36 15.68
N ALA A 78 9.18 50.61 15.95
CA ALA A 78 8.75 51.63 16.89
C ALA A 78 8.93 51.24 18.36
N ASP A 79 8.74 49.95 18.68
CA ASP A 79 8.94 49.31 20.00
C ASP A 79 9.19 47.79 19.82
N PRO A 80 10.45 47.38 19.55
CA PRO A 80 10.79 45.99 19.30
C PRO A 80 10.42 45.05 20.46
N ALA A 81 10.52 45.53 21.71
CA ALA A 81 10.25 44.73 22.90
C ALA A 81 8.76 44.38 23.03
N SER A 82 7.88 45.34 22.74
CA SER A 82 6.44 45.09 22.71
C SER A 82 5.99 44.31 21.47
N SER A 83 6.74 44.36 20.36
CA SER A 83 6.37 43.69 19.10
C SER A 83 6.34 42.15 19.18
N VAL A 84 7.08 41.54 20.10
CA VAL A 84 7.12 40.09 20.33
C VAL A 84 6.14 39.62 21.42
N ARG A 85 5.17 40.46 21.78
CA ARG A 85 4.13 40.17 22.78
C ARG A 85 2.77 40.07 22.10
N THR A 86 1.84 39.32 22.68
CA THR A 86 0.48 39.22 22.17
C THR A 86 -0.42 40.35 22.70
N PRO A 87 -1.48 40.76 21.96
CA PRO A 87 -2.46 41.73 22.43
C PRO A 87 -3.11 41.34 23.77
N GLU A 88 -3.47 40.06 23.93
CA GLU A 88 -4.05 39.52 25.16
C GLU A 88 -3.09 39.66 26.35
N GLY A 89 -1.79 39.42 26.14
CA GLY A 89 -0.79 39.46 27.20
C GLY A 89 -0.39 40.86 27.66
N LEU A 90 -0.74 41.91 26.91
CA LEU A 90 -0.46 43.31 27.26
C LEU A 90 -1.70 44.09 27.67
N GLY A 91 -2.89 43.65 27.25
CA GLY A 91 -4.15 44.31 27.54
C GLY A 91 -4.43 45.50 26.63
N ARG A 92 -5.73 45.80 26.48
CA ARG A 92 -6.27 46.76 25.52
C ARG A 92 -5.63 48.15 25.59
N GLU A 93 -5.48 48.72 26.78
CA GLU A 93 -4.97 50.08 26.97
C GLU A 93 -3.52 50.22 26.50
N VAL A 94 -2.69 49.22 26.77
CA VAL A 94 -1.29 49.21 26.34
C VAL A 94 -1.19 49.07 24.83
N VAL A 95 -1.95 48.13 24.24
CA VAL A 95 -2.03 47.94 22.79
C VAL A 95 -2.51 49.21 22.09
N HIS A 96 -3.55 49.85 22.61
CA HIS A 96 -4.09 51.10 22.08
C HIS A 96 -3.04 52.22 22.11
N LYS A 97 -2.30 52.38 23.21
CA LYS A 97 -1.22 53.38 23.31
C LYS A 97 -0.09 53.11 22.32
N LEU A 98 0.32 51.85 22.17
CA LEU A 98 1.35 51.44 21.20
C LEU A 98 0.92 51.74 19.77
N PHE A 99 -0.31 51.37 19.39
CA PHE A 99 -0.85 51.62 18.06
C PHE A 99 -1.01 53.12 17.80
N THR A 100 -1.51 53.88 18.78
CA THR A 100 -1.61 55.34 18.68
C THR A 100 -0.25 55.96 18.37
N GLY A 101 0.80 55.57 19.10
CA GLY A 101 2.15 56.08 18.87
C GLY A 101 2.72 55.73 17.50
N VAL A 102 2.39 54.55 16.94
CA VAL A 102 2.78 54.20 15.56
C VAL A 102 2.04 55.07 14.54
N LEU A 103 0.73 55.26 14.70
CA LEU A 103 -0.07 56.07 13.79
C LEU A 103 0.33 57.55 13.84
N GLU A 104 0.63 58.09 15.02
CA GLU A 104 1.09 59.47 15.17
C GLU A 104 2.42 59.71 14.45
N ARG A 105 3.41 58.81 14.60
CA ARG A 105 4.68 58.89 13.87
C ARG A 105 4.50 58.77 12.35
N LEU A 106 3.54 57.96 11.89
CA LEU A 106 3.23 57.85 10.46
C LEU A 106 2.58 59.12 9.89
N LEU A 107 1.88 59.87 10.72
CA LEU A 107 1.15 61.08 10.33
C LEU A 107 1.97 62.36 10.56
N GLU A 108 3.13 62.26 11.19
CA GLU A 108 4.01 63.39 11.44
C GLU A 108 4.48 64.00 10.11
N PRO A 109 4.32 65.32 9.91
CA PRO A 109 4.70 65.96 8.66
C PRO A 109 6.22 65.89 8.48
N VAL A 110 6.65 65.31 7.36
CA VAL A 110 8.05 65.25 6.97
C VAL A 110 8.55 66.68 6.74
N THR A 111 9.37 67.21 7.65
CA THR A 111 10.06 68.50 7.51
C THR A 111 11.35 68.32 6.69
N GLU A 112 11.81 69.36 5.99
CA GLU A 112 13.08 69.31 5.24
C GLU A 112 14.27 68.94 6.14
N GLU A 113 14.24 69.29 7.43
CA GLU A 113 15.23 68.87 8.42
C GLU A 113 15.16 67.38 8.78
N SER A 114 13.97 66.78 8.79
CA SER A 114 13.80 65.33 9.01
C SER A 114 14.28 64.50 7.82
N VAL A 115 14.17 65.02 6.59
CA VAL A 115 14.75 64.39 5.38
C VAL A 115 16.28 64.47 5.40
N ALA A 116 16.86 65.53 5.96
CA ALA A 116 18.31 65.70 6.08
C ALA A 116 18.94 64.82 7.19
N GLN A 117 18.17 64.42 8.20
CA GLN A 117 18.63 63.55 9.29
C GLN A 117 18.38 62.04 9.04
N VAL A 118 17.50 61.70 8.11
CA VAL A 118 17.46 60.34 7.55
C VAL A 118 18.73 60.18 6.73
N ARG A 119 19.69 59.35 7.21
CA ARG A 119 20.74 58.82 6.34
C ARG A 119 20.03 58.39 5.05
N PRO A 120 20.44 58.86 3.85
CA PRO A 120 19.82 58.37 2.63
C PRO A 120 19.85 56.85 2.73
N SER A 121 18.67 56.22 2.72
CA SER A 121 18.58 54.78 2.55
C SER A 121 19.45 54.51 1.33
N ARG A 122 20.57 53.80 1.52
CA ARG A 122 21.39 53.37 0.40
C ARG A 122 20.41 52.81 -0.63
N PRO A 123 20.50 53.19 -1.92
CA PRO A 123 19.60 52.65 -2.94
C PRO A 123 19.51 51.14 -2.72
N ASP A 124 18.29 50.58 -2.72
CA ASP A 124 18.04 49.14 -2.51
C ASP A 124 18.93 48.36 -3.48
N ARG A 125 20.14 48.00 -3.02
CA ARG A 125 21.10 47.28 -3.85
C ARG A 125 20.53 45.87 -3.99
N PRO A 126 20.46 45.33 -5.22
CA PRO A 126 20.07 43.95 -5.41
C PRO A 126 20.93 43.03 -4.54
N LEU A 127 20.29 42.11 -3.81
CA LEU A 127 20.99 41.16 -2.93
C LEU A 127 22.14 40.40 -3.61
N PRO A 128 22.06 39.99 -4.91
CA PRO A 128 23.20 39.39 -5.60
C PRO A 128 24.44 40.29 -5.64
N GLU A 129 24.27 41.60 -5.89
CA GLU A 129 25.38 42.56 -5.95
C GLU A 129 26.03 42.72 -4.57
N LEU A 130 25.21 42.77 -3.52
CA LEU A 130 25.67 42.81 -2.14
C LEU A 130 26.50 41.57 -1.78
N ILE A 131 26.07 40.39 -2.25
CA ILE A 131 26.82 39.14 -2.07
C ILE A 131 28.11 39.16 -2.89
N ASP A 132 28.10 39.67 -4.12
CA ASP A 132 29.29 39.76 -4.96
C ASP A 132 30.38 40.66 -4.35
N GLU A 133 30.00 41.76 -3.70
CA GLU A 133 30.94 42.67 -3.03
C GLU A 133 31.80 41.97 -1.96
N VAL A 134 31.22 41.02 -1.19
CA VAL A 134 31.98 40.30 -0.14
C VAL A 134 33.10 39.43 -0.71
N PHE A 135 32.92 38.95 -1.95
CA PHE A 135 33.88 38.09 -2.64
C PHE A 135 34.77 38.86 -3.62
N ALA A 136 34.45 40.11 -3.95
CA ALA A 136 35.20 40.94 -4.88
C ALA A 136 36.62 41.24 -4.38
N THR A 137 36.82 41.34 -3.06
CA THR A 137 38.12 41.63 -2.44
C THR A 137 39.04 40.41 -2.33
N LEU A 138 38.54 39.21 -2.66
CA LEU A 138 39.30 37.97 -2.55
C LEU A 138 40.17 37.73 -3.79
N ASP A 139 41.31 37.07 -3.57
CA ASP A 139 42.17 36.62 -4.67
C ASP A 139 41.55 35.44 -5.45
N ASP A 140 42.10 35.15 -6.64
CA ASP A 140 41.60 34.07 -7.51
C ASP A 140 41.57 32.70 -6.85
N ARG A 141 42.50 32.44 -5.92
CA ARG A 141 42.62 31.16 -5.22
C ARG A 141 41.53 31.04 -4.15
N GLN A 142 41.33 32.09 -3.37
CA GLN A 142 40.26 32.21 -2.39
C GLN A 142 38.89 32.08 -3.06
N ARG A 143 38.65 32.77 -4.17
CA ARG A 143 37.40 32.64 -4.96
C ARG A 143 37.18 31.22 -5.47
N ALA A 144 38.21 30.57 -6.00
CA ALA A 144 38.11 29.20 -6.47
C ALA A 144 37.82 28.20 -5.34
N ILE A 145 38.45 28.36 -4.16
CA ILE A 145 38.17 27.52 -2.99
C ILE A 145 36.75 27.76 -2.47
N ALA A 146 36.28 29.02 -2.43
CA ALA A 146 34.90 29.35 -2.08
C ALA A 146 33.90 28.65 -3.01
N ARG A 147 34.11 28.77 -4.33
CA ARG A 147 33.28 28.15 -5.37
C ARG A 147 33.27 26.63 -5.32
N ASP A 148 34.46 26.02 -5.36
CA ASP A 148 34.64 24.59 -5.65
C ASP A 148 34.52 23.72 -4.38
N ARG A 149 34.47 24.34 -3.20
CA ARG A 149 34.42 23.61 -1.92
C ARG A 149 33.38 24.10 -0.94
N LEU A 150 33.36 25.40 -0.60
CA LEU A 150 32.42 25.92 0.41
C LEU A 150 30.97 25.93 -0.11
N TYR A 151 30.78 26.43 -1.34
CA TYR A 151 29.47 26.60 -1.95
C TYR A 151 29.19 25.59 -3.08
N ALA A 152 30.04 24.57 -3.20
CA ALA A 152 29.85 23.50 -4.16
C ALA A 152 28.78 22.49 -3.69
N SER A 153 28.07 21.92 -4.66
CA SER A 153 27.14 20.81 -4.49
C SER A 153 27.92 19.51 -4.29
N GLN A 154 29.02 19.35 -5.04
CA GLN A 154 30.02 18.30 -4.85
C GLN A 154 31.32 18.98 -4.45
N ARG A 155 31.74 18.79 -3.19
CA ARG A 155 32.90 19.49 -2.63
C ARG A 155 34.19 18.88 -3.16
N ALA A 156 35.04 19.68 -3.78
CA ALA A 156 36.41 19.26 -4.09
C ALA A 156 37.15 18.90 -2.80
N THR A 157 37.99 17.86 -2.83
CA THR A 157 38.75 17.45 -1.64
C THR A 157 39.85 18.46 -1.32
N LEU A 158 40.36 18.44 -0.08
CA LEU A 158 41.51 19.27 0.29
C LEU A 158 42.74 18.92 -0.57
N ASP A 159 42.86 17.66 -0.97
CA ASP A 159 43.98 17.12 -1.72
C ASP A 159 43.96 17.61 -3.16
N ASP A 160 42.80 17.55 -3.80
CA ASP A 160 42.62 18.02 -5.19
C ASP A 160 42.95 19.51 -5.30
N LEU A 161 42.48 20.31 -4.34
CA LEU A 161 42.76 21.74 -4.29
C LEU A 161 44.21 22.04 -3.94
N ALA A 162 44.81 21.28 -3.02
CA ALA A 162 46.22 21.40 -2.66
C ALA A 162 47.13 21.15 -3.87
N GLN A 163 46.85 20.10 -4.65
CA GLN A 163 47.57 19.82 -5.90
C GLN A 163 47.34 20.92 -6.93
N ARG A 164 46.07 21.31 -7.18
CA ARG A 164 45.70 22.33 -8.17
C ARG A 164 46.39 23.67 -7.93
N PHE A 165 46.53 24.09 -6.67
CA PHE A 165 47.14 25.37 -6.30
C PHE A 165 48.60 25.25 -5.84
N SER A 166 49.19 24.04 -5.88
CA SER A 166 50.56 23.77 -5.43
C SER A 166 50.83 24.26 -4.00
N VAL A 167 49.91 23.94 -3.07
CA VAL A 167 50.02 24.26 -1.64
C VAL A 167 49.74 23.03 -0.78
N THR A 168 49.96 23.11 0.53
CA THR A 168 49.65 22.00 1.45
C THR A 168 48.14 21.89 1.71
N ARG A 169 47.67 20.69 2.06
CA ARG A 169 46.28 20.45 2.51
C ARG A 169 45.88 21.35 3.68
N GLU A 170 46.82 21.55 4.62
CA GLU A 170 46.61 22.42 5.77
C GLU A 170 46.46 23.88 5.34
N ARG A 171 47.17 24.34 4.30
CA ARG A 171 46.98 25.69 3.76
C ARG A 171 45.59 25.89 3.14
N ILE A 172 45.05 24.88 2.45
CA ILE A 172 43.66 24.93 1.94
C ILE A 172 42.67 25.00 3.11
N ARG A 173 42.89 24.23 4.18
CA ARG A 173 42.04 24.26 5.38
C ARG A 173 42.07 25.61 6.10
N GLN A 174 43.24 26.25 6.18
CA GLN A 174 43.37 27.60 6.71
C GLN A 174 42.58 28.61 5.88
N ILE A 175 42.73 28.59 4.55
CA ILE A 175 41.97 29.47 3.66
C ILE A 175 40.46 29.24 3.80
N GLU A 176 40.01 27.98 3.93
CA GLU A 176 38.61 27.66 4.17
C GLU A 176 38.06 28.30 5.47
N ARG A 177 38.88 28.29 6.54
CA ARG A 177 38.54 28.94 7.80
C ARG A 177 38.50 30.46 7.64
N ASP A 178 39.55 31.06 7.06
CA ASP A 178 39.64 32.50 6.85
C ASP A 178 38.46 33.02 6.00
N LEU A 179 38.02 32.25 5.00
CA LEU A 179 36.84 32.57 4.19
C LEU A 179 35.54 32.55 5.00
N ARG A 180 35.38 31.59 5.91
CA ARG A 180 34.21 31.50 6.79
C ARG A 180 34.18 32.67 7.76
N ASP A 181 35.31 32.97 8.38
CA ASP A 181 35.46 34.07 9.33
C ASP A 181 35.20 35.43 8.64
N HIS A 182 35.68 35.61 7.40
CA HIS A 182 35.41 36.80 6.58
C HIS A 182 33.91 36.99 6.31
N VAL A 183 33.21 35.92 5.89
CA VAL A 183 31.76 35.99 5.63
C VAL A 183 30.98 36.20 6.93
N GLU A 184 31.37 35.55 8.03
CA GLU A 184 30.72 35.71 9.34
C GLU A 184 30.87 37.15 9.86
N ALA A 185 32.07 37.74 9.76
CA ALA A 185 32.30 39.13 10.12
C ALA A 185 31.48 40.10 9.28
N TRP A 186 31.34 39.83 7.98
CA TRP A 186 30.48 40.64 7.10
C TRP A 186 28.99 40.50 7.45
N LEU A 187 28.50 39.29 7.72
CA LEU A 187 27.11 39.05 8.13
C LEU A 187 26.74 39.76 9.45
N ALA A 188 27.72 40.04 10.31
CA ALA A 188 27.53 40.81 11.54
C ALA A 188 27.47 42.34 11.33
N SER A 189 27.76 42.83 10.12
CA SER A 189 27.77 44.26 9.80
C SER A 189 26.38 44.79 9.39
N GLU A 190 26.17 46.12 9.48
CA GLU A 190 24.96 46.77 8.98
C GLU A 190 24.77 46.58 7.46
N ASP A 191 25.87 46.39 6.71
CA ASP A 191 25.84 46.22 5.26
C ASP A 191 25.12 44.93 4.85
N ALA A 192 25.22 43.87 5.67
CA ALA A 192 24.57 42.58 5.41
C ALA A 192 23.11 42.51 5.90
N ALA A 193 22.57 43.56 6.55
CA ALA A 193 21.24 43.56 7.13
C ALA A 193 20.12 43.15 6.14
N PRO A 194 20.11 43.59 4.86
CA PRO A 194 19.12 43.15 3.88
C PRO A 194 19.17 41.63 3.61
N LEU A 195 20.37 41.05 3.56
CA LEU A 195 20.54 39.61 3.34
C LEU A 195 20.12 38.82 4.58
N VAL A 196 20.46 39.28 5.78
CA VAL A 196 20.04 38.65 7.04
C VAL A 196 18.51 38.66 7.18
N ALA A 197 17.87 39.78 6.81
CA ALA A 197 16.42 39.88 6.75
C ALA A 197 15.82 38.91 5.72
N HIS A 198 16.44 38.80 4.53
CA HIS A 198 16.02 37.85 3.50
C HIS A 198 16.13 36.39 3.97
N VAL A 199 17.24 35.99 4.59
CA VAL A 199 17.42 34.63 5.13
C VAL A 199 16.40 34.35 6.23
N SER A 200 16.09 35.34 7.09
CA SER A 200 15.09 35.20 8.14
C SER A 200 13.67 35.03 7.57
N TRP A 201 13.30 35.84 6.58
CA TRP A 201 12.05 35.68 5.83
C TRP A 201 11.98 34.32 5.13
N LEU A 202 13.09 33.89 4.53
CA LEU A 202 13.18 32.62 3.82
C LEU A 202 12.96 31.44 4.76
N ARG A 203 13.48 31.44 5.99
CA ARG A 203 13.19 30.40 7.00
C ARG A 203 11.69 30.28 7.27
N GLY A 204 11.01 31.41 7.49
CA GLY A 204 9.55 31.43 7.65
C GLY A 204 8.81 30.92 6.40
N ARG A 205 9.31 31.25 5.21
CA ARG A 205 8.73 30.79 3.94
C ARG A 205 8.99 29.30 3.66
N LEU A 206 10.13 28.74 4.03
CA LEU A 206 10.45 27.34 3.73
C LEU A 206 9.74 26.37 4.70
N GLY A 207 9.51 26.80 5.95
CA GLY A 207 8.93 25.94 6.98
C GLY A 207 9.90 24.82 7.38
N SER A 208 9.35 23.74 7.95
CA SER A 208 10.15 22.65 8.54
C SER A 208 10.74 21.70 7.51
N ALA A 209 10.10 21.47 6.37
CA ALA A 209 10.65 20.65 5.29
C ALA A 209 10.21 21.16 3.92
N VAL A 210 11.16 21.21 2.99
CA VAL A 210 10.93 21.69 1.63
C VAL A 210 11.87 20.96 0.66
N PRO A 211 11.46 20.68 -0.59
CA PRO A 211 12.36 20.15 -1.60
C PRO A 211 13.54 21.11 -1.83
N ALA A 212 14.74 20.57 -2.00
CA ALA A 212 15.95 21.38 -2.15
C ALA A 212 15.88 22.30 -3.38
N ASP A 213 15.18 21.89 -4.44
CA ASP A 213 15.01 22.70 -5.66
C ASP A 213 14.07 23.90 -5.47
N ASP A 214 13.15 23.83 -4.51
CA ASP A 214 12.23 24.92 -4.21
C ASP A 214 12.98 26.11 -3.57
N LEU A 215 14.13 25.88 -2.92
CA LEU A 215 15.03 26.95 -2.51
C LEU A 215 15.50 27.76 -3.73
N ALA A 216 15.95 27.10 -4.80
CA ALA A 216 16.37 27.78 -6.01
C ALA A 216 15.20 28.53 -6.69
N ALA A 217 13.96 28.04 -6.52
CA ALA A 217 12.75 28.64 -7.06
C ALA A 217 12.13 29.75 -6.19
N ALA A 218 12.58 29.92 -4.94
CA ALA A 218 11.88 30.72 -3.94
C ALA A 218 11.73 32.20 -4.35
N VAL A 219 12.74 32.76 -5.01
CA VAL A 219 12.75 34.12 -5.57
C VAL A 219 13.54 34.13 -6.90
N PRO A 220 13.24 35.03 -7.86
CA PRO A 220 13.87 35.01 -9.18
C PRO A 220 15.40 35.07 -9.16
N TRP A 221 15.99 35.88 -8.28
CA TRP A 221 17.44 36.10 -8.25
C TRP A 221 18.23 34.91 -7.70
N HIS A 222 17.59 33.96 -7.00
CA HIS A 222 18.27 32.76 -6.48
C HIS A 222 18.92 31.93 -7.60
N ARG A 223 18.30 31.88 -8.79
CA ARG A 223 18.83 31.18 -9.96
C ARG A 223 19.90 31.96 -10.72
N GLY A 224 19.99 33.28 -10.49
CA GLY A 224 21.01 34.12 -11.09
C GLY A 224 22.39 33.77 -10.55
N ASP A 225 23.40 33.86 -11.41
CA ASP A 225 24.79 33.63 -11.01
C ASP A 225 25.34 34.86 -10.28
N LEU A 226 26.06 34.60 -9.20
CA LEU A 226 26.95 35.58 -8.56
C LEU A 226 28.14 35.81 -9.50
N ALA A 227 28.34 37.04 -9.95
CA ALA A 227 29.33 37.36 -10.98
C ALA A 227 30.76 37.03 -10.53
N THR A 228 31.06 37.21 -9.25
CA THR A 228 32.41 36.99 -8.69
C THR A 228 32.77 35.52 -8.52
N LEU A 229 31.79 34.67 -8.20
CA LEU A 229 32.00 33.25 -7.94
C LEU A 229 31.58 32.35 -9.11
N GLY A 230 30.76 32.84 -10.04
CA GLY A 230 30.22 32.05 -11.15
C GLY A 230 29.36 30.88 -10.68
N ILE A 231 28.57 31.09 -9.62
CA ILE A 231 27.63 30.10 -9.08
C ILE A 231 26.25 30.70 -8.89
N PRO A 232 25.19 29.89 -8.99
CA PRO A 232 23.86 30.34 -8.62
C PRO A 232 23.80 30.83 -7.17
N ALA A 233 23.18 31.98 -6.95
CA ALA A 233 23.15 32.65 -5.65
C ALA A 233 22.52 31.78 -4.55
N TRP A 234 21.57 30.91 -4.90
CA TRP A 234 20.95 29.97 -3.95
C TRP A 234 21.96 29.05 -3.24
N ARG A 235 23.10 28.73 -3.87
CA ARG A 235 24.12 27.86 -3.27
C ARG A 235 24.80 28.52 -2.07
N PHE A 236 25.02 29.83 -2.15
CA PHE A 236 25.51 30.64 -1.04
C PHE A 236 24.42 30.78 0.03
N VAL A 237 23.20 31.19 -0.35
CA VAL A 237 22.06 31.35 0.57
C VAL A 237 21.79 30.07 1.37
N ARG A 238 21.90 28.90 0.72
CA ARG A 238 21.76 27.60 1.38
C ARG A 238 22.71 27.44 2.58
N THR A 239 23.95 27.92 2.48
CA THR A 239 24.91 27.81 3.59
C THR A 239 24.58 28.71 4.78
N LEU A 240 23.71 29.71 4.59
CA LEU A 240 23.22 30.62 5.64
C LEU A 240 21.96 30.08 6.34
N LEU A 241 21.32 29.04 5.78
CA LEU A 241 20.19 28.35 6.39
C LEU A 241 20.66 27.36 7.48
N THR A 242 21.40 27.88 8.47
CA THR A 242 21.84 27.09 9.63
C THR A 242 20.65 26.44 10.34
N GLY A 243 20.76 25.15 10.65
CA GLY A 243 19.67 24.37 11.24
C GLY A 243 18.82 23.61 10.23
N TYR A 244 19.05 23.80 8.93
CA TYR A 244 18.52 22.93 7.87
C TYR A 244 19.55 21.92 7.42
N ASP A 245 19.17 20.65 7.44
CA ASP A 245 19.95 19.55 6.89
C ASP A 245 19.42 19.18 5.51
N GLN A 246 20.33 18.88 4.58
CA GLN A 246 19.97 18.39 3.26
C GLN A 246 20.04 16.87 3.22
N VAL A 247 18.90 16.19 3.09
CA VAL A 247 18.79 14.73 3.11
C VAL A 247 17.81 14.28 2.03
N ASP A 248 18.20 13.33 1.18
CA ASP A 248 17.36 12.73 0.14
C ASP A 248 16.64 13.75 -0.78
N GLY A 249 17.30 14.87 -1.11
CA GLY A 249 16.72 15.92 -1.95
C GLY A 249 15.80 16.91 -1.21
N TRP A 250 15.71 16.82 0.11
CA TRP A 250 14.96 17.74 0.98
C TRP A 250 15.88 18.61 1.82
N LEU A 251 15.43 19.82 2.14
CA LEU A 251 15.97 20.66 3.21
C LEU A 251 15.04 20.56 4.40
N VAL A 252 15.54 20.07 5.55
CA VAL A 252 14.73 19.82 6.75
C VAL A 252 15.30 20.56 7.95
N ALA A 253 14.47 21.37 8.60
CA ALA A 253 14.82 22.08 9.83
C ALA A 253 14.80 21.14 11.03
N GLY A 254 15.83 21.21 11.88
CA GLY A 254 15.86 20.48 13.16
C GLY A 254 16.07 18.97 13.04
N GLY A 255 16.48 18.47 11.87
CA GLY A 255 16.83 17.07 11.65
C GLY A 255 15.76 16.25 10.93
N ALA A 256 16.18 15.55 9.87
CA ALA A 256 15.27 14.79 9.02
C ALA A 256 14.59 13.61 9.73
N ASP A 257 15.32 12.88 10.57
CA ASP A 257 14.80 11.67 11.21
C ASP A 257 13.73 11.97 12.26
N GLU A 258 13.91 13.04 13.04
CA GLU A 258 12.92 13.48 14.03
C GLU A 258 11.61 13.91 13.35
N LEU A 259 11.70 14.71 12.29
CA LEU A 259 10.51 15.17 11.57
C LEU A 259 9.78 14.01 10.87
N ARG A 260 10.52 13.07 10.27
CA ARG A 260 9.96 11.85 9.68
C ARG A 260 9.24 11.00 10.72
N GLU A 261 9.81 10.87 11.92
CA GLU A 261 9.19 10.13 13.02
C GLU A 261 7.91 10.80 13.51
N LYS A 262 7.94 12.12 13.77
CA LYS A 262 6.73 12.88 14.12
C LYS A 262 5.65 12.77 13.03
N THR A 263 6.05 12.78 11.76
CA THR A 263 5.11 12.60 10.64
C THR A 263 4.46 11.21 10.68
N ARG A 264 5.21 10.13 10.91
CA ARG A 264 4.66 8.77 11.01
C ARG A 264 3.69 8.61 12.17
N GLN A 265 3.98 9.25 13.31
CA GLN A 265 3.12 9.18 14.50
C GLN A 265 1.70 9.71 14.26
N LEU A 266 1.49 10.59 13.28
CA LEU A 266 0.17 11.07 12.89
C LEU A 266 -0.73 9.96 12.30
N PHE A 267 -0.15 8.85 11.84
CA PHE A 267 -0.84 7.76 11.14
C PHE A 267 -0.83 6.44 11.90
N THR A 268 -0.39 6.41 13.17
CA THR A 268 -0.35 5.18 13.98
C THR A 268 -1.74 4.57 14.18
N ASP A 269 -2.79 5.40 14.20
CA ASP A 269 -4.18 4.95 14.36
C ASP A 269 -4.81 4.40 13.07
N GLY A 270 -4.11 4.49 11.93
CA GLY A 270 -4.55 3.97 10.64
C GLY A 270 -4.58 5.02 9.51
N PRO A 271 -5.23 4.66 8.38
CA PRO A 271 -5.39 5.55 7.23
C PRO A 271 -6.09 6.86 7.55
N ARG A 272 -5.66 7.95 6.91
CA ARG A 272 -6.35 9.25 6.94
C ARG A 272 -6.53 9.81 5.53
N PRO A 273 -7.64 10.51 5.24
CA PRO A 273 -7.79 11.23 3.97
C PRO A 273 -6.63 12.21 3.76
N LEU A 274 -6.16 12.34 2.52
CA LEU A 274 -5.01 13.16 2.15
C LEU A 274 -5.19 14.63 2.57
N VAL A 275 -6.40 15.17 2.44
CA VAL A 275 -6.73 16.55 2.85
C VAL A 275 -6.53 16.76 4.36
N GLU A 276 -6.95 15.79 5.17
CA GLU A 276 -6.73 15.80 6.62
C GLU A 276 -5.24 15.64 6.94
N ALA A 277 -4.56 14.71 6.26
CA ALA A 277 -3.14 14.47 6.43
C ALA A 277 -2.28 15.71 6.15
N VAL A 278 -2.61 16.46 5.08
CA VAL A 278 -1.97 17.74 4.76
C VAL A 278 -2.15 18.73 5.91
N THR A 279 -3.36 18.86 6.43
CA THR A 279 -3.67 19.76 7.56
C THR A 279 -2.87 19.39 8.82
N LEU A 280 -2.79 18.10 9.15
CA LEU A 280 -2.03 17.61 10.31
C LEU A 280 -0.52 17.85 10.16
N VAL A 281 0.03 17.56 8.98
CA VAL A 281 1.44 17.77 8.68
C VAL A 281 1.81 19.26 8.70
N SER A 282 0.87 20.15 8.40
CA SER A 282 1.08 21.59 8.54
C SER A 282 1.25 22.08 9.98
N GLN A 283 0.70 21.35 10.97
CA GLN A 283 0.97 21.63 12.38
C GLN A 283 2.42 21.31 12.78
N LEU A 284 3.13 20.49 12.00
CA LEU A 284 4.57 20.23 12.15
C LEU A 284 5.44 21.31 11.47
N GLY A 285 4.82 22.38 10.93
CA GLY A 285 5.49 23.49 10.25
C GLY A 285 5.81 23.22 8.77
N ILE A 286 5.26 22.16 8.19
CA ILE A 286 5.41 21.86 6.76
C ILE A 286 4.29 22.54 5.97
N ARG A 287 4.63 23.26 4.90
CA ARG A 287 3.62 24.00 4.15
C ARG A 287 2.68 23.08 3.37
N GLU A 288 1.42 23.48 3.25
CA GLU A 288 0.39 22.71 2.53
C GLU A 288 0.77 22.40 1.08
N ASP A 289 1.40 23.35 0.37
CA ASP A 289 1.79 23.18 -1.03
C ASP A 289 2.95 22.19 -1.25
N VAL A 290 3.63 21.77 -0.18
CA VAL A 290 4.70 20.76 -0.23
C VAL A 290 4.38 19.52 0.61
N ALA A 291 3.28 19.54 1.38
CA ALA A 291 2.93 18.50 2.34
C ALA A 291 2.72 17.13 1.68
N GLU A 292 2.01 17.07 0.54
CA GLU A 292 1.82 15.82 -0.19
C GLU A 292 3.16 15.23 -0.67
N ARG A 293 4.04 16.07 -1.24
CA ARG A 293 5.40 15.65 -1.65
C ARG A 293 6.19 15.13 -0.46
N TRP A 294 6.05 15.76 0.71
CA TRP A 294 6.70 15.32 1.95
C TRP A 294 6.17 13.95 2.37
N LEU A 295 4.85 13.79 2.44
CA LEU A 295 4.18 12.54 2.81
C LEU A 295 4.62 11.36 1.93
N ILE A 296 4.77 11.58 0.62
CA ILE A 296 5.30 10.58 -0.33
C ILE A 296 6.77 10.26 -0.05
N ALA A 297 7.56 11.25 0.36
CA ALA A 297 8.98 11.09 0.63
C ALA A 297 9.30 10.46 2.00
N VAL A 298 8.35 10.45 2.94
CA VAL A 298 8.56 9.85 4.26
C VAL A 298 8.58 8.31 4.14
N PRO A 299 9.66 7.65 4.60
CA PRO A 299 9.72 6.19 4.60
C PRO A 299 8.60 5.58 5.45
N GLN A 300 8.06 4.45 4.97
CA GLN A 300 6.97 3.69 5.62
C GLN A 300 5.62 4.43 5.61
N LEU A 301 5.44 5.44 4.78
CA LEU A 301 4.12 5.97 4.42
C LEU A 301 3.87 5.76 2.94
N ARG A 302 2.59 5.72 2.56
CA ARG A 302 2.17 5.68 1.15
C ARG A 302 0.88 6.47 0.99
N VAL A 303 0.75 7.14 -0.15
CA VAL A 303 -0.52 7.68 -0.61
C VAL A 303 -1.22 6.59 -1.45
N LEU A 304 -2.41 6.17 -1.02
CA LEU A 304 -3.23 5.12 -1.63
C LEU A 304 -4.67 5.63 -1.70
N GLU A 305 -5.24 5.73 -2.91
CA GLU A 305 -6.64 6.16 -3.15
C GLU A 305 -7.05 7.39 -2.31
N ASP A 306 -6.31 8.50 -2.44
CA ASP A 306 -6.51 9.76 -1.69
C ASP A 306 -6.41 9.63 -0.15
N HIS A 307 -5.77 8.57 0.34
CA HIS A 307 -5.47 8.39 1.77
C HIS A 307 -3.97 8.25 1.99
N VAL A 308 -3.48 8.77 3.12
CA VAL A 308 -2.15 8.46 3.62
C VAL A 308 -2.25 7.29 4.58
N VAL A 309 -1.46 6.26 4.32
CA VAL A 309 -1.46 5.03 5.11
C VAL A 309 -0.06 4.66 5.62
N PRO A 310 0.05 4.05 6.81
CA PRO A 310 1.24 3.31 7.19
C PRO A 310 1.54 2.23 6.16
N TRP A 311 2.80 2.17 5.71
CA TRP A 311 3.27 1.25 4.68
C TRP A 311 4.55 0.50 5.10
N PRO A 312 4.49 -0.35 6.14
CA PRO A 312 5.63 -1.14 6.59
C PRO A 312 5.94 -2.29 5.62
N ARG A 313 6.96 -3.10 5.94
CA ARG A 313 7.46 -4.15 5.03
C ARG A 313 6.57 -5.40 4.93
N SER A 314 5.70 -5.65 5.91
CA SER A 314 4.89 -6.87 5.95
C SER A 314 3.75 -6.85 4.94
N VAL A 315 3.52 -7.98 4.26
CA VAL A 315 2.38 -8.16 3.36
C VAL A 315 1.05 -7.95 4.10
N ASN A 316 0.94 -8.44 5.33
CA ASN A 316 -0.30 -8.36 6.09
C ASN A 316 -0.61 -6.91 6.46
N ASP A 317 0.38 -6.13 6.87
CA ASP A 317 0.16 -4.74 7.22
C ASP A 317 -0.24 -3.90 5.99
N LYS A 318 0.37 -4.19 4.83
CA LYS A 318 -0.05 -3.59 3.55
C LYS A 318 -1.47 -4.00 3.17
N ALA A 319 -1.82 -5.28 3.32
CA ALA A 319 -3.16 -5.78 3.03
C ALA A 319 -4.21 -5.17 3.98
N GLU A 320 -3.87 -5.00 5.26
CA GLU A 320 -4.72 -4.30 6.23
C GLU A 320 -4.96 -2.85 5.81
N ALA A 321 -3.90 -2.12 5.43
CA ALA A 321 -4.00 -0.75 4.96
C ALA A 321 -4.88 -0.64 3.71
N VAL A 322 -4.69 -1.54 2.74
CA VAL A 322 -5.51 -1.62 1.52
C VAL A 322 -6.98 -1.85 1.85
N LEU A 323 -7.29 -2.84 2.69
CA LEU A 323 -8.67 -3.13 3.09
C LEU A 323 -9.28 -1.97 3.87
N ALA A 324 -8.52 -1.34 4.76
CA ALA A 324 -8.96 -0.20 5.56
C ALA A 324 -9.34 1.00 4.69
N VAL A 325 -8.57 1.28 3.63
CA VAL A 325 -8.88 2.34 2.66
C VAL A 325 -10.08 1.97 1.78
N ALA A 326 -10.13 0.73 1.28
CA ALA A 326 -11.22 0.27 0.41
C ALA A 326 -12.58 0.19 1.12
N GLY A 327 -12.59 0.03 2.45
CA GLY A 327 -13.81 -0.02 3.27
C GLY A 327 -14.75 -1.19 2.98
N SER A 328 -14.31 -2.17 2.18
CA SER A 328 -15.11 -3.31 1.74
C SER A 328 -14.24 -4.55 1.49
N ALA A 329 -14.87 -5.73 1.43
CA ALA A 329 -14.14 -6.98 1.25
C ALA A 329 -13.61 -7.12 -0.18
N LEU A 330 -12.32 -7.43 -0.31
CA LEU A 330 -11.60 -7.54 -1.59
C LEU A 330 -11.08 -8.96 -1.83
N THR A 331 -10.85 -9.31 -3.10
CA THR A 331 -10.16 -10.56 -3.46
C THR A 331 -8.65 -10.45 -3.27
N PRO A 332 -7.92 -11.57 -3.15
CA PRO A 332 -6.45 -11.55 -3.10
C PRO A 332 -5.81 -10.83 -4.29
N GLU A 333 -6.41 -10.91 -5.48
CA GLU A 333 -5.96 -10.23 -6.70
C GLU A 333 -6.12 -8.72 -6.58
N GLU A 334 -7.28 -8.23 -6.12
CA GLU A 334 -7.55 -6.80 -5.91
C GLU A 334 -6.64 -6.20 -4.82
N ILE A 335 -6.31 -6.99 -3.79
CA ILE A 335 -5.35 -6.60 -2.74
C ILE A 335 -3.94 -6.52 -3.34
N GLN A 336 -3.51 -7.54 -4.09
CA GLN A 336 -2.19 -7.55 -4.71
C GLN A 336 -1.99 -6.36 -5.65
N GLU A 337 -2.98 -6.06 -6.49
CA GLU A 337 -2.93 -4.95 -7.44
C GLU A 337 -2.72 -3.61 -6.74
N ARG A 338 -3.45 -3.35 -5.65
CA ARG A 338 -3.30 -2.12 -4.84
C ARG A 338 -1.97 -2.06 -4.09
N ILE A 339 -1.43 -3.20 -3.69
CA ILE A 339 -0.07 -3.27 -3.13
C ILE A 339 0.96 -2.91 -4.21
N GLY A 340 0.78 -3.38 -5.45
CA GLY A 340 1.65 -3.06 -6.58
C GLY A 340 3.04 -3.74 -6.51
N GLU A 341 3.15 -4.87 -5.82
CA GLU A 341 4.37 -5.67 -5.71
C GLU A 341 4.11 -7.12 -6.15
N ASP A 342 5.17 -7.79 -6.64
CA ASP A 342 5.10 -9.15 -7.20
C ASP A 342 5.04 -10.24 -6.10
N TYR A 343 3.94 -10.25 -5.35
CA TYR A 343 3.65 -11.32 -4.40
C TYR A 343 2.91 -12.48 -5.09
N SER A 344 3.13 -13.71 -4.63
CA SER A 344 2.34 -14.84 -5.12
C SER A 344 0.93 -14.80 -4.53
N LEU A 345 -0.10 -14.99 -5.36
CA LEU A 345 -1.50 -15.07 -4.90
C LEU A 345 -1.70 -16.17 -3.85
N VAL A 346 -1.01 -17.30 -4.01
CA VAL A 346 -1.00 -18.40 -3.04
C VAL A 346 -0.40 -17.95 -1.70
N GLY A 347 0.70 -17.20 -1.74
CA GLY A 347 1.34 -16.63 -0.55
C GLY A 347 0.43 -15.64 0.18
N ILE A 348 -0.17 -14.68 -0.54
CA ILE A 348 -1.12 -13.71 0.03
C ILE A 348 -2.27 -14.46 0.71
N ARG A 349 -2.88 -15.43 0.02
CA ARG A 349 -4.01 -16.19 0.57
C ARG A 349 -3.67 -16.92 1.87
N ASN A 350 -2.49 -17.57 1.91
CA ASN A 350 -2.03 -18.27 3.10
C ASN A 350 -1.79 -17.30 4.26
N GLN A 351 -1.19 -16.15 3.98
CA GLN A 351 -0.91 -15.11 4.98
C GLN A 351 -2.19 -14.48 5.54
N LEU A 352 -3.16 -14.13 4.68
CA LEU A 352 -4.47 -13.62 5.09
C LEU A 352 -5.25 -14.64 5.92
N THR A 353 -5.11 -15.93 5.64
CA THR A 353 -5.83 -16.99 6.37
C THR A 353 -5.20 -17.28 7.73
N ALA A 354 -3.90 -17.04 7.89
CA ALA A 354 -3.15 -17.31 9.11
C ALA A 354 -3.17 -16.17 10.13
N ASP A 355 -3.63 -14.97 9.75
CA ASP A 355 -3.62 -13.76 10.58
C ASP A 355 -5.04 -13.38 11.00
N ASP A 356 -5.27 -13.33 12.32
CA ASP A 356 -6.58 -13.12 12.95
C ASP A 356 -7.19 -11.74 12.65
N ARG A 357 -6.42 -10.79 12.10
CA ARG A 357 -6.93 -9.48 11.67
C ARG A 357 -7.83 -9.56 10.43
N PHE A 358 -7.79 -10.68 9.70
CA PHE A 358 -8.57 -10.87 8.49
C PHE A 358 -9.69 -11.89 8.69
N LEU A 359 -10.86 -11.58 8.13
CA LEU A 359 -11.97 -12.51 8.00
C LEU A 359 -12.24 -12.78 6.54
N ARG A 360 -12.33 -14.06 6.19
CA ARG A 360 -12.91 -14.46 4.90
C ARG A 360 -14.42 -14.26 4.99
N LEU A 361 -14.93 -13.22 4.32
CA LEU A 361 -16.35 -12.85 4.32
C LEU A 361 -17.12 -13.48 3.17
N ASP A 362 -16.42 -13.99 2.15
CA ASP A 362 -17.02 -14.67 0.99
C ASP A 362 -16.12 -15.79 0.46
N ARG A 363 -16.55 -16.49 -0.59
CA ARG A 363 -15.80 -17.55 -1.29
C ARG A 363 -14.40 -17.11 -1.67
N ASN A 364 -14.18 -15.88 -2.10
CA ASN A 364 -12.83 -15.39 -2.43
C ASN A 364 -12.59 -13.96 -1.98
N LYS A 365 -13.33 -13.47 -0.98
CA LYS A 365 -13.17 -12.10 -0.46
C LYS A 365 -12.78 -12.11 1.01
N TYR A 366 -11.87 -11.21 1.34
CA TYR A 366 -11.33 -11.00 2.66
C TYR A 366 -11.66 -9.58 3.11
N GLY A 367 -12.03 -9.42 4.37
CA GLY A 367 -12.21 -8.14 5.03
C GLY A 367 -11.51 -8.12 6.38
N LEU A 368 -11.65 -7.02 7.10
CA LEU A 368 -11.03 -6.87 8.41
C LEU A 368 -11.93 -7.42 9.52
N SER A 369 -11.34 -8.13 10.48
CA SER A 369 -12.05 -8.69 11.64
C SER A 369 -12.77 -7.62 12.45
N ARG A 370 -12.19 -6.41 12.53
CA ARG A 370 -12.79 -5.25 13.23
C ARG A 370 -14.08 -4.72 12.59
N TRP A 371 -14.36 -5.06 11.34
CA TRP A 371 -15.66 -4.75 10.72
C TRP A 371 -16.79 -5.63 11.26
N GLY A 372 -16.44 -6.73 11.92
CA GLY A 372 -17.38 -7.77 12.30
C GLY A 372 -17.87 -8.56 11.08
N GLY A 373 -19.03 -9.19 11.23
CA GLY A 373 -19.62 -10.03 10.20
C GLY A 373 -19.38 -11.52 10.42
N GLU A 374 -20.02 -12.33 9.58
CA GLU A 374 -19.96 -13.78 9.67
C GLU A 374 -18.85 -14.34 8.78
N GLN A 375 -17.93 -15.09 9.39
CA GLN A 375 -16.88 -15.79 8.64
C GLN A 375 -17.48 -16.85 7.72
N TYR A 376 -17.08 -16.82 6.45
CA TYR A 376 -17.36 -17.82 5.45
C TYR A 376 -16.40 -19.01 5.57
N LEU A 377 -16.91 -20.14 6.05
CA LEU A 377 -16.15 -21.38 6.27
C LEU A 377 -16.22 -22.38 5.11
N GLY A 378 -16.95 -22.04 4.05
CA GLY A 378 -17.23 -22.93 2.93
C GLY A 378 -18.70 -23.34 2.85
N ILE A 379 -19.13 -23.79 1.67
CA ILE A 379 -20.55 -24.04 1.37
C ILE A 379 -21.18 -25.01 2.37
N ARG A 380 -20.49 -26.09 2.74
CA ARG A 380 -21.03 -27.10 3.67
C ARG A 380 -21.31 -26.51 5.05
N GLU A 381 -20.33 -25.85 5.65
CA GLU A 381 -20.47 -25.24 6.98
C GLU A 381 -21.50 -24.10 6.96
N MET A 382 -21.59 -23.34 5.86
CA MET A 382 -22.66 -22.35 5.72
C MET A 382 -24.05 -22.98 5.62
N ILE A 383 -24.19 -24.15 4.97
CA ILE A 383 -25.45 -24.93 4.96
C ILE A 383 -25.78 -25.41 6.39
N VAL A 384 -24.80 -25.92 7.14
CA VAL A 384 -25.00 -26.37 8.53
C VAL A 384 -25.53 -25.23 9.39
N ARG A 385 -24.89 -24.05 9.34
CA ARG A 385 -25.34 -22.86 10.09
C ARG A 385 -26.75 -22.43 9.69
N GLU A 386 -27.11 -22.54 8.42
CA GLU A 386 -28.45 -22.18 7.95
C GLU A 386 -29.53 -23.16 8.45
N ILE A 387 -29.19 -24.45 8.55
CA ILE A 387 -30.04 -25.48 9.17
C ILE A 387 -30.18 -25.22 10.67
N GLU A 388 -29.09 -24.92 11.37
CA GLU A 388 -29.10 -24.58 12.80
C GLU A 388 -29.97 -23.34 13.10
N ARG A 389 -29.85 -22.29 12.28
CA ARG A 389 -30.71 -21.10 12.34
C ARG A 389 -32.19 -21.40 12.12
N SER A 390 -32.49 -22.49 11.43
CA SER A 390 -33.84 -22.95 11.15
C SER A 390 -34.32 -23.99 12.16
N ASN A 391 -33.75 -24.03 13.38
CA ASN A 391 -34.04 -25.00 14.44
C ASN A 391 -33.77 -26.47 14.05
N GLY A 392 -32.76 -26.71 13.22
CA GLY A 392 -32.24 -28.06 12.94
C GLY A 392 -32.79 -28.72 11.67
N GLU A 393 -33.73 -28.08 10.95
CA GLU A 393 -34.24 -28.57 9.66
C GLU A 393 -34.58 -27.41 8.73
N ALA A 394 -34.19 -27.48 7.46
CA ALA A 394 -34.46 -26.41 6.49
C ALA A 394 -34.72 -26.91 5.07
N SER A 395 -35.50 -26.15 4.30
CA SER A 395 -35.74 -26.43 2.89
C SER A 395 -34.49 -26.11 2.06
N VAL A 396 -34.14 -26.98 1.10
CA VAL A 396 -32.99 -26.77 0.20
C VAL A 396 -33.15 -25.47 -0.60
N ASN A 397 -34.38 -25.11 -0.98
CA ASN A 397 -34.63 -23.86 -1.70
C ASN A 397 -34.38 -22.63 -0.83
N THR A 398 -34.76 -22.68 0.45
CA THR A 398 -34.46 -21.61 1.42
C THR A 398 -32.96 -21.45 1.60
N ILE A 399 -32.24 -22.56 1.79
CA ILE A 399 -30.77 -22.56 1.93
C ILE A 399 -30.11 -21.99 0.66
N VAL A 400 -30.52 -22.45 -0.53
CA VAL A 400 -30.02 -21.91 -1.81
C VAL A 400 -30.25 -20.41 -1.89
N THR A 401 -31.46 -19.95 -1.60
CA THR A 401 -31.81 -18.52 -1.68
C THR A 401 -30.96 -17.70 -0.72
N ASN A 402 -30.83 -18.13 0.53
CA ASN A 402 -30.08 -17.40 1.55
C ASN A 402 -28.58 -17.37 1.26
N LEU A 403 -27.97 -18.50 0.88
CA LEU A 403 -26.54 -18.56 0.57
C LEU A 403 -26.18 -17.79 -0.70
N THR A 404 -26.96 -17.92 -1.77
CA THR A 404 -26.71 -17.19 -3.05
C THR A 404 -26.95 -15.69 -2.93
N SER A 405 -27.80 -15.25 -2.00
CA SER A 405 -28.01 -13.82 -1.73
C SER A 405 -26.88 -13.17 -0.91
N ARG A 406 -26.17 -13.95 -0.09
CA ARG A 406 -25.13 -13.46 0.84
C ARG A 406 -23.71 -13.68 0.35
N TYR A 407 -23.49 -14.72 -0.45
CA TYR A 407 -22.18 -15.16 -0.89
C TYR A 407 -22.15 -15.39 -2.40
N ASP A 408 -20.99 -15.19 -3.01
CA ASP A 408 -20.73 -15.50 -4.40
C ASP A 408 -20.55 -17.03 -4.62
N VAL A 409 -21.67 -17.75 -4.50
CA VAL A 409 -21.79 -19.19 -4.70
C VAL A 409 -22.89 -19.50 -5.69
N SER A 410 -22.71 -20.52 -6.53
CA SER A 410 -23.75 -20.92 -7.47
C SER A 410 -24.80 -21.82 -6.81
N GLU A 411 -26.05 -21.68 -7.25
CA GLU A 411 -27.15 -22.57 -6.84
C GLU A 411 -26.81 -24.05 -7.08
N SER A 412 -26.16 -24.37 -8.21
CA SER A 412 -25.75 -25.73 -8.54
C SER A 412 -24.78 -26.31 -7.51
N SER A 413 -23.83 -25.52 -7.02
CA SER A 413 -22.90 -25.95 -5.98
C SER A 413 -23.61 -26.15 -4.64
N VAL A 414 -24.46 -25.20 -4.22
CA VAL A 414 -25.21 -25.35 -2.95
C VAL A 414 -26.08 -26.61 -2.97
N ARG A 415 -26.79 -26.89 -4.07
CA ARG A 415 -27.59 -28.11 -4.23
C ARG A 415 -26.75 -29.38 -4.24
N ALA A 416 -25.56 -29.35 -4.85
CA ALA A 416 -24.65 -30.49 -4.88
C ALA A 416 -24.14 -30.84 -3.46
N TYR A 417 -23.77 -29.83 -2.67
CA TYR A 417 -23.34 -30.01 -1.28
C TYR A 417 -24.49 -30.46 -0.37
N ALA A 418 -25.68 -29.87 -0.52
CA ALA A 418 -26.89 -30.24 0.21
C ALA A 418 -27.34 -31.70 -0.06
N GLY A 419 -26.97 -32.27 -1.20
CA GLY A 419 -27.20 -33.68 -1.53
C GLY A 419 -26.08 -34.63 -1.11
N GLY A 420 -25.04 -34.12 -0.45
CA GLY A 420 -23.86 -34.87 -0.01
C GLY A 420 -24.08 -35.64 1.31
N PRO A 421 -23.15 -36.53 1.67
CA PRO A 421 -23.28 -37.48 2.80
C PRO A 421 -23.35 -36.86 4.21
N GLY A 422 -23.22 -35.54 4.35
CA GLY A 422 -23.34 -34.84 5.64
C GLY A 422 -24.76 -34.36 5.98
N PHE A 423 -25.72 -34.54 5.07
CA PHE A 423 -27.10 -34.09 5.24
C PHE A 423 -28.06 -35.22 4.93
N GLU A 424 -29.08 -35.39 5.77
CA GLU A 424 -30.12 -36.39 5.57
C GLU A 424 -31.43 -35.73 5.14
N ARG A 425 -32.18 -36.41 4.27
CA ARG A 425 -33.48 -35.93 3.80
C ARG A 425 -34.55 -36.39 4.75
N THR A 426 -35.24 -35.43 5.36
CA THR A 426 -36.39 -35.66 6.24
C THR A 426 -37.68 -35.74 5.44
N GLN A 427 -37.90 -34.77 4.55
CA GLN A 427 -39.09 -34.66 3.71
C GLN A 427 -38.71 -34.17 2.30
N ARG A 428 -39.70 -34.11 1.40
CA ARG A 428 -39.46 -33.70 0.00
C ARG A 428 -38.91 -32.26 -0.05
N GLY A 429 -37.61 -32.14 -0.35
CA GLY A 429 -36.93 -30.85 -0.46
C GLY A 429 -36.43 -30.28 0.87
N TRP A 430 -36.49 -31.03 1.97
CA TRP A 430 -36.01 -30.63 3.29
C TRP A 430 -34.82 -31.48 3.74
N ILE A 431 -33.88 -30.86 4.45
CA ILE A 431 -32.68 -31.51 4.96
C ILE A 431 -32.40 -31.12 6.42
N ARG A 432 -31.78 -32.03 7.16
CA ARG A 432 -31.14 -31.79 8.46
C ARG A 432 -29.69 -32.28 8.44
N VAL A 433 -28.90 -31.87 9.42
CA VAL A 433 -27.54 -32.40 9.62
C VAL A 433 -27.65 -33.88 10.01
N ALA A 434 -26.96 -34.75 9.27
CA ALA A 434 -26.99 -36.19 9.56
C ALA A 434 -26.40 -36.48 10.95
N GLY A 435 -27.05 -37.35 11.73
CA GLY A 435 -26.58 -37.76 13.07
C GLY A 435 -25.17 -38.37 13.05
N ALA A 436 -24.41 -38.18 14.13
CA ALA A 436 -22.97 -38.47 14.23
C ALA A 436 -22.57 -39.96 14.28
N GLU A 437 -23.50 -40.90 14.10
CA GLU A 437 -23.16 -42.31 13.91
C GLU A 437 -22.93 -42.54 12.42
N GLN A 438 -21.67 -42.70 12.02
CA GLN A 438 -21.31 -43.12 10.66
C GLN A 438 -21.64 -44.62 10.50
N PRO A 439 -22.70 -45.02 9.77
CA PRO A 439 -22.77 -46.39 9.27
C PRO A 439 -21.64 -46.62 8.26
N ASP A 440 -21.20 -47.88 8.13
CA ASP A 440 -20.27 -48.30 7.08
C ASP A 440 -20.75 -47.78 5.71
N TYR A 441 -19.95 -46.91 5.09
CA TYR A 441 -20.28 -46.31 3.80
C TYR A 441 -20.38 -47.39 2.71
N GLN A 442 -21.59 -47.63 2.20
CA GLN A 442 -21.80 -48.52 1.05
C GLN A 442 -21.70 -47.74 -0.27
N PRO A 443 -20.67 -47.98 -1.10
CA PRO A 443 -20.55 -47.31 -2.39
C PRO A 443 -21.68 -47.74 -3.34
N ARG A 444 -22.18 -46.81 -4.17
CA ARG A 444 -23.21 -47.11 -5.19
C ARG A 444 -22.77 -48.17 -6.20
N ARG A 445 -21.46 -48.29 -6.42
CA ARG A 445 -20.84 -49.25 -7.34
C ARG A 445 -19.66 -49.89 -6.64
N ASP A 446 -19.60 -51.22 -6.70
CA ASP A 446 -18.43 -51.98 -6.29
C ASP A 446 -17.21 -51.66 -7.19
N VAL A 447 -16.00 -51.96 -6.73
CA VAL A 447 -14.77 -51.79 -7.52
C VAL A 447 -14.82 -52.56 -8.85
N SER A 448 -15.50 -53.71 -8.89
CA SER A 448 -15.73 -54.48 -10.12
C SER A 448 -16.72 -53.83 -11.10
N ALA A 449 -17.50 -52.85 -10.67
CA ALA A 449 -18.38 -52.03 -11.50
C ALA A 449 -17.81 -50.61 -11.76
N THR A 450 -16.56 -50.37 -11.36
CA THR A 450 -15.91 -49.06 -11.43
C THR A 450 -14.92 -48.99 -12.58
N ARG A 451 -15.09 -48.00 -13.47
CA ARG A 451 -14.20 -47.78 -14.62
C ARG A 451 -12.72 -47.71 -14.22
N ARG A 452 -11.84 -48.15 -15.12
CA ARG A 452 -10.38 -48.15 -14.96
C ARG A 452 -9.86 -48.89 -13.73
N CYS A 453 -10.68 -49.68 -13.06
CA CYS A 453 -10.27 -50.57 -11.98
C CYS A 453 -10.21 -52.00 -12.50
N PHE A 454 -9.06 -52.64 -12.37
CA PHE A 454 -8.81 -53.97 -12.91
C PHE A 454 -8.26 -54.91 -11.85
N ARG A 455 -8.80 -56.11 -11.77
CA ARG A 455 -8.36 -57.16 -10.87
C ARG A 455 -7.03 -57.72 -11.34
N SER A 456 -6.12 -58.02 -10.42
CA SER A 456 -4.86 -58.70 -10.70
C SER A 456 -4.94 -60.18 -10.36
N ARG A 457 -3.95 -60.98 -10.79
CA ARG A 457 -3.94 -62.44 -10.56
C ARG A 457 -3.90 -62.79 -9.07
N ASP A 458 -3.32 -61.91 -8.28
CA ASP A 458 -3.29 -61.91 -6.81
C ASP A 458 -4.62 -61.47 -6.17
N GLY A 459 -5.67 -61.24 -6.97
CA GLY A 459 -7.00 -60.84 -6.51
C GLY A 459 -7.14 -59.35 -6.18
N ARG A 460 -6.03 -58.59 -6.10
CA ARG A 460 -6.03 -57.16 -5.78
C ARG A 460 -6.59 -56.33 -6.92
N TRP A 461 -7.34 -55.28 -6.61
CA TRP A 461 -7.79 -54.31 -7.60
C TRP A 461 -6.79 -53.18 -7.75
N TRP A 462 -6.56 -52.79 -9.00
CA TRP A 462 -5.64 -51.73 -9.39
C TRP A 462 -6.39 -50.66 -10.17
N HIS A 463 -6.19 -49.39 -9.83
CA HIS A 463 -6.74 -48.26 -10.56
C HIS A 463 -5.75 -47.73 -11.59
N ARG A 464 -6.17 -47.61 -12.86
CA ARG A 464 -5.36 -47.02 -13.93
C ARG A 464 -5.55 -45.52 -13.99
N VAL A 465 -4.45 -44.79 -13.86
CA VAL A 465 -4.33 -43.36 -14.13
C VAL A 465 -3.67 -43.17 -15.49
N ASP A 466 -4.31 -42.36 -16.35
CA ASP A 466 -3.76 -41.96 -17.64
C ASP A 466 -2.94 -40.68 -17.42
N VAL A 467 -1.64 -40.73 -17.68
CA VAL A 467 -0.70 -39.63 -17.39
C VAL A 467 -0.95 -38.47 -18.36
N ASN A 468 -1.02 -37.25 -17.82
CA ASN A 468 -1.27 -36.02 -18.55
C ASN A 468 -0.44 -34.87 -17.97
N ALA A 469 -0.51 -33.70 -18.62
CA ALA A 469 0.25 -32.50 -18.23
C ALA A 469 0.06 -32.07 -16.76
N GLU A 470 -1.16 -32.22 -16.22
CA GLU A 470 -1.49 -31.86 -14.83
C GLU A 470 -0.78 -32.77 -13.84
N HIS A 471 -0.77 -34.08 -14.09
CA HIS A 471 -0.06 -35.05 -13.26
C HIS A 471 1.44 -34.76 -13.23
N LEU A 472 2.03 -34.42 -14.38
CA LEU A 472 3.46 -34.09 -14.51
C LEU A 472 3.83 -32.76 -13.83
N ARG A 473 2.91 -31.78 -13.78
CA ARG A 473 3.07 -30.55 -13.01
C ARG A 473 2.92 -30.75 -11.51
N GLY A 474 2.22 -31.80 -11.09
CA GLY A 474 2.07 -32.18 -9.70
C GLY A 474 0.71 -31.89 -9.09
N SER A 475 -0.33 -31.71 -9.91
CA SER A 475 -1.70 -31.60 -9.46
C SER A 475 -2.22 -32.92 -8.86
N GLY A 476 -3.06 -32.84 -7.83
CA GLY A 476 -3.80 -33.98 -7.30
C GLY A 476 -4.83 -34.51 -8.30
N SER A 477 -5.28 -35.75 -8.14
CA SER A 477 -6.14 -36.46 -9.11
C SER A 477 -7.43 -36.97 -8.46
N PRO A 478 -8.58 -36.91 -9.16
CA PRO A 478 -9.81 -37.54 -8.66
C PRO A 478 -9.67 -39.07 -8.67
N LEU A 479 -10.16 -39.71 -7.60
CA LEU A 479 -10.24 -41.17 -7.49
C LEU A 479 -11.69 -41.63 -7.66
N PRO A 480 -11.93 -42.79 -8.29
CA PRO A 480 -13.27 -43.36 -8.34
C PRO A 480 -13.77 -43.79 -6.96
N THR A 481 -15.01 -43.45 -6.64
CA THR A 481 -15.69 -43.79 -5.38
C THR A 481 -15.62 -45.28 -5.03
N GLY A 482 -15.90 -46.17 -6.00
CA GLY A 482 -15.88 -47.62 -5.75
C GLY A 482 -14.48 -48.16 -5.46
N PHE A 483 -13.44 -47.53 -6.02
CA PHE A 483 -12.06 -47.89 -5.69
C PHE A 483 -11.65 -47.37 -4.32
N ALA A 484 -11.96 -46.12 -3.98
CA ALA A 484 -11.68 -45.57 -2.66
C ALA A 484 -12.40 -46.34 -1.55
N ALA A 485 -13.66 -46.75 -1.77
CA ALA A 485 -14.38 -47.61 -0.83
C ALA A 485 -13.75 -49.01 -0.71
N HIS A 486 -13.23 -49.57 -1.80
CA HIS A 486 -12.48 -50.82 -1.77
C HIS A 486 -11.17 -50.73 -0.95
N LEU A 487 -10.57 -49.53 -0.87
CA LEU A 487 -9.45 -49.25 0.04
C LEU A 487 -9.89 -49.04 1.50
N GLY A 488 -11.16 -49.29 1.83
CA GLY A 488 -11.71 -49.10 3.17
C GLY A 488 -12.02 -47.63 3.52
N MET A 489 -12.00 -46.72 2.55
CA MET A 489 -12.29 -45.31 2.81
C MET A 489 -13.80 -45.02 2.78
N ALA A 490 -14.20 -44.03 3.59
CA ALA A 490 -15.54 -43.46 3.63
C ALA A 490 -15.46 -41.92 3.53
N PRO A 491 -16.57 -41.22 3.19
CA PRO A 491 -16.63 -39.76 3.26
C PRO A 491 -16.22 -39.22 4.64
N GLY A 492 -15.36 -38.20 4.65
CA GLY A 492 -14.67 -37.66 5.83
C GLY A 492 -13.34 -38.35 6.14
N GLY A 493 -13.05 -39.50 5.51
CA GLY A 493 -11.85 -40.28 5.74
C GLY A 493 -10.62 -39.75 5.00
N GLN A 494 -9.45 -40.03 5.58
CA GLN A 494 -8.15 -39.79 4.97
C GLN A 494 -7.29 -41.06 5.11
N LEU A 495 -6.58 -41.40 4.04
CA LEU A 495 -5.63 -42.49 3.97
C LEU A 495 -4.30 -41.93 3.47
N THR A 496 -3.24 -42.06 4.26
CA THR A 496 -1.89 -41.72 3.80
C THR A 496 -1.22 -43.00 3.32
N ALA A 497 -0.81 -43.01 2.05
CA ALA A 497 -0.13 -44.16 1.46
C ALA A 497 1.34 -43.82 1.20
N SER A 498 2.26 -44.60 1.79
CA SER A 498 3.70 -44.32 1.69
C SER A 498 4.29 -44.84 0.38
N THR A 499 5.20 -44.05 -0.21
CA THR A 499 6.02 -44.47 -1.36
C THR A 499 7.50 -44.21 -1.08
N PRO A 500 8.43 -44.87 -1.79
CA PRO A 500 9.86 -44.52 -1.74
C PRO A 500 10.17 -43.05 -2.10
N SER A 501 9.24 -42.37 -2.78
CA SER A 501 9.40 -41.00 -3.26
C SER A 501 8.60 -39.97 -2.44
N GLY A 502 8.04 -40.38 -1.29
CA GLY A 502 7.25 -39.54 -0.39
C GLY A 502 5.81 -40.05 -0.19
N ASP A 503 5.15 -39.56 0.85
CA ASP A 503 3.78 -39.96 1.16
C ASP A 503 2.77 -39.33 0.19
N VAL A 504 1.79 -40.13 -0.23
CA VAL A 504 0.66 -39.68 -1.04
C VAL A 504 -0.60 -39.74 -0.18
N VAL A 505 -1.20 -38.57 0.08
CA VAL A 505 -2.44 -38.48 0.85
C VAL A 505 -3.64 -38.66 -0.07
N ILE A 506 -4.51 -39.60 0.28
CA ILE A 506 -5.84 -39.77 -0.31
C ILE A 506 -6.85 -39.23 0.71
N SER A 507 -7.67 -38.27 0.29
CA SER A 507 -8.70 -37.66 1.14
C SER A 507 -10.07 -37.76 0.50
N TRP A 508 -11.11 -37.91 1.32
CA TRP A 508 -12.48 -37.99 0.85
C TRP A 508 -13.35 -36.95 1.54
N HIS A 509 -13.57 -35.83 0.89
CA HIS A 509 -14.52 -34.82 1.36
C HIS A 509 -15.89 -35.05 0.70
N ASN A 510 -16.15 -34.41 -0.44
CA ASN A 510 -17.32 -34.69 -1.28
C ASN A 510 -17.08 -35.83 -2.27
N GLN A 511 -15.85 -35.96 -2.77
CA GLN A 511 -15.39 -37.02 -3.65
C GLN A 511 -13.97 -37.44 -3.22
N PRO A 512 -13.56 -38.69 -3.46
CA PRO A 512 -12.20 -39.11 -3.14
C PRO A 512 -11.21 -38.47 -4.11
N THR A 513 -10.13 -37.95 -3.55
CA THR A 513 -9.03 -37.31 -4.29
C THR A 513 -7.70 -37.81 -3.76
N MET A 514 -6.77 -38.05 -4.66
CA MET A 514 -5.39 -38.41 -4.37
C MET A 514 -4.50 -37.18 -4.51
N GLY A 515 -3.55 -37.02 -3.61
CA GLY A 515 -2.48 -36.03 -3.71
C GLY A 515 -1.58 -36.24 -4.93
N SER A 516 -0.55 -35.40 -5.04
CA SER A 516 0.36 -35.44 -6.16
C SER A 516 1.10 -36.77 -6.25
N ILE A 517 1.01 -37.43 -7.41
CA ILE A 517 1.84 -38.61 -7.74
C ILE A 517 3.06 -38.26 -8.58
N ARG A 518 3.36 -36.97 -8.77
CA ARG A 518 4.51 -36.51 -9.55
C ARG A 518 5.85 -37.16 -9.14
N PRO A 519 6.17 -37.34 -7.84
CA PRO A 519 7.41 -38.01 -7.46
C PRO A 519 7.52 -39.43 -8.02
N VAL A 520 6.41 -40.18 -8.02
CA VAL A 520 6.32 -41.52 -8.61
C VAL A 520 6.52 -41.47 -10.13
N LEU A 521 5.88 -40.50 -10.80
CA LEU A 521 5.99 -40.34 -12.26
C LEU A 521 7.41 -39.97 -12.70
N VAL A 522 8.09 -39.11 -11.93
CA VAL A 522 9.49 -38.74 -12.17
C VAL A 522 10.40 -39.95 -12.00
N ALA A 523 10.21 -40.74 -10.94
CA ALA A 523 10.99 -41.95 -10.70
C ALA A 523 10.83 -42.99 -11.83
N ALA A 524 9.64 -43.05 -12.45
CA ALA A 524 9.35 -43.92 -13.58
C ALA A 524 9.75 -43.33 -14.95
N ASN A 525 10.24 -42.08 -15.00
CA ASN A 525 10.49 -41.32 -16.22
C ASN A 525 9.28 -41.30 -17.18
N ALA A 526 8.09 -41.07 -16.62
CA ALA A 526 6.82 -41.09 -17.34
C ALA A 526 6.60 -39.84 -18.21
N ALA A 527 5.93 -40.03 -19.34
CA ALA A 527 5.50 -39.02 -20.29
C ALA A 527 3.96 -38.99 -20.42
N GLU A 528 3.44 -37.96 -21.10
CA GLU A 528 2.00 -37.88 -21.40
C GLU A 528 1.56 -39.05 -22.29
N GLY A 529 0.41 -39.64 -21.96
CA GLY A 529 -0.12 -40.80 -22.65
C GLY A 529 0.31 -42.16 -22.07
N ASP A 530 1.29 -42.18 -21.16
CA ASP A 530 1.61 -43.37 -20.38
C ASP A 530 0.51 -43.70 -19.35
N HIS A 531 0.57 -44.90 -18.80
CA HIS A 531 -0.35 -45.36 -17.78
C HIS A 531 0.39 -45.74 -16.49
N VAL A 532 -0.21 -45.41 -15.35
CA VAL A 532 0.23 -45.92 -14.06
C VAL A 532 -0.94 -46.62 -13.38
N PHE A 533 -0.70 -47.86 -12.96
CA PHE A 533 -1.64 -48.61 -12.16
C PHE A 533 -1.26 -48.48 -10.69
N LEU A 534 -2.24 -48.16 -9.85
CA LEU A 534 -2.06 -47.86 -8.44
C LEU A 534 -2.93 -48.76 -7.58
N THR A 535 -2.40 -49.21 -6.45
CA THR A 535 -3.17 -49.82 -5.36
C THR A 535 -2.48 -49.56 -4.03
N VAL A 536 -3.20 -49.69 -2.92
CA VAL A 536 -2.62 -49.57 -1.58
C VAL A 536 -2.53 -50.96 -0.96
N SER A 537 -1.36 -51.31 -0.43
CA SER A 537 -1.17 -52.57 0.28
C SER A 537 -1.86 -52.54 1.64
N ASP A 538 -2.08 -53.71 2.22
CA ASP A 538 -2.63 -53.84 3.58
C ASP A 538 -1.73 -53.16 4.65
N GLY A 539 -0.45 -52.94 4.33
CA GLY A 539 0.51 -52.21 5.15
C GLY A 539 0.57 -50.70 4.91
N GLY A 540 -0.33 -50.14 4.08
CA GLY A 540 -0.38 -48.70 3.79
C GLY A 540 0.63 -48.21 2.76
N GLU A 541 1.30 -49.11 2.02
CA GLU A 541 2.22 -48.71 0.95
C GLU A 541 1.47 -48.51 -0.37
N LEU A 542 1.74 -47.43 -1.09
CA LEU A 542 1.23 -47.22 -2.44
C LEU A 542 2.06 -48.02 -3.43
N LEU A 543 1.50 -49.13 -3.90
CA LEU A 543 2.09 -49.98 -4.93
C LEU A 543 1.77 -49.40 -6.30
N THR A 544 2.79 -49.31 -7.14
CA THR A 544 2.67 -48.70 -8.47
C THR A 544 3.24 -49.62 -9.55
N ARG A 545 2.57 -49.65 -10.71
CA ARG A 545 3.05 -50.35 -11.91
C ARG A 545 2.97 -49.38 -13.09
N TYR A 546 4.13 -49.01 -13.60
CA TYR A 546 4.26 -48.14 -14.75
C TYR A 546 4.11 -48.94 -16.06
N LEU A 547 3.40 -48.37 -17.01
CA LEU A 547 3.18 -48.94 -18.34
C LEU A 547 3.28 -47.83 -19.39
N PRO A 548 4.32 -47.82 -20.25
CA PRO A 548 4.43 -46.87 -21.35
C PRO A 548 3.24 -46.91 -22.30
N ALA A 549 3.04 -45.82 -23.04
CA ALA A 549 2.04 -45.72 -24.10
C ALA A 549 2.20 -46.87 -25.11
N ALA A 550 1.07 -47.39 -25.58
CA ALA A 550 1.05 -48.52 -26.51
C ALA A 550 1.73 -48.13 -27.84
N ALA A 551 2.57 -49.01 -28.38
CA ALA A 551 3.23 -48.78 -29.67
C ALA A 551 2.22 -48.51 -30.80
N ALA A 552 2.58 -47.59 -31.70
CA ALA A 552 1.80 -47.34 -32.91
C ALA A 552 1.70 -48.63 -33.75
N GLY A 553 0.50 -48.96 -34.20
CA GLY A 553 0.24 -50.17 -35.00
C GLY A 553 -0.15 -51.43 -34.22
N LEU A 554 -0.27 -51.38 -32.88
CA LEU A 554 -0.81 -52.52 -32.14
C LEU A 554 -2.24 -52.86 -32.61
N PRO A 555 -2.56 -54.17 -32.81
CA PRO A 555 -3.91 -54.62 -33.11
C PRO A 555 -4.92 -54.15 -32.05
N ALA A 556 -6.17 -53.96 -32.45
CA ALA A 556 -7.20 -53.38 -31.58
C ALA A 556 -7.35 -54.16 -30.25
N LEU A 557 -7.44 -55.50 -30.32
CA LEU A 557 -7.51 -56.33 -29.11
C LEU A 557 -6.29 -56.16 -28.19
N ASN A 558 -5.09 -56.06 -28.75
CA ASN A 558 -3.88 -55.84 -27.95
C ASN A 558 -3.87 -54.44 -27.32
N ARG A 559 -4.45 -53.43 -27.97
CA ARG A 559 -4.65 -52.11 -27.35
C ARG A 559 -5.63 -52.18 -26.19
N ALA A 560 -6.74 -52.92 -26.34
CA ALA A 560 -7.68 -53.16 -25.24
C ALA A 560 -7.01 -53.88 -24.05
N LEU A 561 -6.20 -54.90 -24.32
CA LEU A 561 -5.42 -55.62 -23.30
C LEU A 561 -4.36 -54.73 -22.64
N HIS A 562 -3.70 -53.86 -23.41
CA HIS A 562 -2.72 -52.89 -22.89
C HIS A 562 -3.37 -51.95 -21.87
N LEU A 563 -4.57 -51.46 -22.18
CA LEU A 563 -5.34 -50.56 -21.30
C LEU A 563 -5.80 -51.18 -19.98
N ILE A 564 -5.73 -52.51 -19.83
CA ILE A 564 -5.99 -53.20 -18.56
C ILE A 564 -4.70 -53.72 -17.89
N GLY A 565 -3.53 -53.34 -18.43
CA GLY A 565 -2.22 -53.70 -17.89
C GLY A 565 -1.69 -55.07 -18.35
N TYR A 566 -2.20 -55.61 -19.46
CA TYR A 566 -1.77 -56.89 -20.03
C TYR A 566 -1.02 -56.69 -21.35
N THR A 567 0.28 -56.98 -21.36
CA THR A 567 1.17 -56.74 -22.51
C THR A 567 1.66 -58.00 -23.21
N ALA A 568 1.38 -59.18 -22.65
CA ALA A 568 1.82 -60.43 -23.25
C ALA A 568 0.99 -60.77 -24.50
N PRO A 569 1.58 -61.50 -25.48
CA PRO A 569 0.83 -62.01 -26.62
C PRO A 569 -0.30 -62.94 -26.17
N VAL A 570 -1.44 -62.87 -26.84
CA VAL A 570 -2.57 -63.80 -26.68
C VAL A 570 -2.65 -64.71 -27.89
N ALA A 571 -2.96 -65.99 -27.68
CA ALA A 571 -3.00 -66.99 -28.75
C ALA A 571 -4.27 -66.87 -29.62
N SER A 572 -5.32 -66.22 -29.12
CA SER A 572 -6.58 -66.01 -29.85
C SER A 572 -7.38 -64.82 -29.32
N GLU A 573 -8.33 -64.34 -30.13
CA GLU A 573 -9.27 -63.30 -29.72
C GLU A 573 -10.15 -63.75 -28.54
N ALA A 574 -10.60 -65.00 -28.55
CA ALA A 574 -11.38 -65.58 -27.46
C ALA A 574 -10.60 -65.58 -26.13
N GLU A 575 -9.29 -65.83 -26.16
CA GLU A 575 -8.44 -65.73 -24.97
C GLU A 575 -8.33 -64.29 -24.47
N GLY A 576 -8.10 -63.32 -25.36
CA GLY A 576 -8.04 -61.91 -25.00
C GLY A 576 -9.33 -61.40 -24.36
N ILE A 577 -10.50 -61.76 -24.92
CA ILE A 577 -11.81 -61.41 -24.35
C ILE A 577 -12.00 -62.02 -22.95
N ARG A 578 -11.65 -63.31 -22.76
CA ARG A 578 -11.72 -63.95 -21.44
C ARG A 578 -10.82 -63.25 -20.43
N LEU A 579 -9.60 -62.86 -20.83
CA LEU A 579 -8.67 -62.11 -19.98
C LEU A 579 -9.25 -60.75 -19.58
N ILE A 580 -9.84 -60.00 -20.51
CA ILE A 580 -10.50 -58.73 -20.20
C ILE A 580 -11.65 -58.96 -19.20
N GLY A 581 -12.49 -59.98 -19.43
CA GLY A 581 -13.58 -60.36 -18.53
C GLY A 581 -13.11 -60.65 -17.10
N ALA A 582 -12.10 -61.50 -16.95
CA ALA A 582 -11.54 -61.84 -15.64
C ALA A 582 -10.96 -60.61 -14.90
N ARG A 583 -10.39 -59.66 -15.64
CA ARG A 583 -9.81 -58.41 -15.11
C ARG A 583 -10.87 -57.39 -14.71
N ILE A 584 -12.08 -57.46 -15.24
CA ILE A 584 -13.22 -56.62 -14.82
C ILE A 584 -14.19 -57.35 -13.88
N GLY A 585 -13.78 -58.50 -13.32
CA GLY A 585 -14.52 -59.21 -12.29
C GLY A 585 -15.69 -60.06 -12.81
N LEU A 586 -15.66 -60.47 -14.09
CA LEU A 586 -16.57 -61.51 -14.59
C LEU A 586 -16.07 -62.91 -14.22
N GLN A 587 -16.98 -63.88 -14.23
CA GLN A 587 -16.67 -65.29 -13.97
C GLN A 587 -15.88 -65.89 -15.15
N ASP A 588 -15.08 -66.91 -14.86
CA ASP A 588 -14.33 -67.63 -15.89
C ASP A 588 -15.31 -68.31 -16.86
N GLY A 589 -15.18 -68.02 -18.15
CA GLY A 589 -16.07 -68.52 -19.21
C GLY A 589 -17.03 -67.49 -19.80
N SER A 590 -17.09 -66.27 -19.27
CA SER A 590 -17.90 -65.19 -19.86
C SER A 590 -17.59 -64.93 -21.34
N GLY A 591 -18.65 -64.86 -22.14
CA GLY A 591 -18.59 -64.60 -23.57
C GLY A 591 -18.34 -63.14 -23.93
N ARG A 592 -18.10 -62.85 -25.22
CA ARG A 592 -17.81 -61.49 -25.72
C ARG A 592 -18.89 -60.48 -25.35
N ASP A 593 -20.16 -60.84 -25.54
CA ASP A 593 -21.29 -59.93 -25.34
C ASP A 593 -21.42 -59.51 -23.86
N GLU A 594 -21.13 -60.42 -22.92
CA GLU A 594 -21.12 -60.10 -21.49
C GLU A 594 -19.99 -59.15 -21.12
N VAL A 595 -18.80 -59.36 -21.69
CA VAL A 595 -17.64 -58.47 -21.48
C VAL A 595 -17.94 -57.07 -22.00
N ILE A 596 -18.49 -56.97 -23.22
CA ILE A 596 -18.89 -55.70 -23.82
C ILE A 596 -19.97 -55.00 -22.98
N ALA A 597 -21.02 -55.72 -22.58
CA ALA A 597 -22.07 -55.17 -21.74
C ALA A 597 -21.53 -54.65 -20.41
N ARG A 598 -20.61 -55.39 -19.77
CA ARG A 598 -19.98 -55.00 -18.51
C ARG A 598 -19.10 -53.76 -18.67
N LEU A 599 -18.28 -53.68 -19.72
CA LEU A 599 -17.46 -52.49 -20.00
C LEU A 599 -18.34 -51.26 -20.26
N ARG A 600 -19.49 -51.44 -20.91
CA ARG A 600 -20.45 -50.36 -21.19
C ARG A 600 -21.09 -49.82 -19.90
N ASP A 601 -21.52 -50.70 -19.00
CA ASP A 601 -22.09 -50.30 -17.71
C ASP A 601 -21.05 -49.61 -16.80
N ARG A 602 -19.81 -50.12 -16.81
CA ARG A 602 -18.67 -49.51 -16.11
C ARG A 602 -18.30 -48.13 -16.67
N GLY A 603 -18.50 -47.92 -17.96
CA GLY A 603 -18.12 -46.69 -18.67
C GLY A 603 -16.69 -46.69 -19.22
N ASP A 604 -16.08 -47.87 -19.42
CA ASP A 604 -14.75 -48.08 -19.99
C ASP A 604 -14.78 -47.95 -21.54
N ARG A 605 -15.17 -46.75 -22.01
CA ARG A 605 -15.39 -46.45 -23.44
C ARG A 605 -14.13 -46.56 -24.30
N ASP A 606 -12.98 -46.28 -23.71
CA ASP A 606 -11.66 -46.37 -24.32
C ASP A 606 -11.28 -47.83 -24.67
N ILE A 607 -11.69 -48.78 -23.84
CA ILE A 607 -11.50 -50.21 -24.11
C ILE A 607 -12.54 -50.69 -25.14
N LEU A 608 -13.80 -50.27 -25.00
CA LEU A 608 -14.88 -50.62 -25.92
C LEU A 608 -14.58 -50.24 -27.37
N ALA A 609 -14.00 -49.06 -27.59
CA ALA A 609 -13.64 -48.58 -28.93
C ALA A 609 -12.75 -49.56 -29.72
N PHE A 610 -11.95 -50.38 -29.02
CA PHE A 610 -11.11 -51.39 -29.65
C PHE A 610 -11.76 -52.76 -29.80
N LEU A 611 -12.87 -53.03 -29.10
CA LEU A 611 -13.58 -54.31 -29.13
C LEU A 611 -14.81 -54.30 -30.05
N GLU A 612 -15.45 -53.14 -30.22
CA GLU A 612 -16.65 -53.00 -31.06
C GLU A 612 -16.32 -52.64 -32.52
N GLY A 613 -15.05 -52.27 -32.79
CA GLY A 613 -14.64 -51.70 -34.08
C GLY A 613 -15.09 -50.24 -34.21
N ALA A 614 -14.34 -49.43 -34.94
CA ALA A 614 -14.78 -48.07 -35.26
C ALA A 614 -16.04 -48.16 -36.13
N ALA A 615 -17.17 -47.68 -35.62
CA ALA A 615 -18.35 -47.38 -36.43
C ALA A 615 -18.05 -46.22 -37.39
#